data_AF-A0A6B1AN26-F1
#
_entry.id   AF-A0A6B1AN26-F1
#
_cell.length_a   1.000
_cell.length_b   1.000
_cell.length_c   1.000
_cell.angle_alpha   90.00
_cell.angle_beta   90.00
_cell.angle_gamma   90.00
#
_symmetry.space_group_name_H-M   'P 1'
#
loop_
_entity.id
_entity.type
_entity.pdbx_description
1 polymer ?
#
loop_
_entity_poly.entity_id
_entity_poly.type
_entity_poly.pdbx_seq_one_letter_code
_entity_poly.pdbx_strand_id
1 'polypeptide(L)'
;MIRHDDAKLRSMFLSESIGRREDEELEDWIKSNSSELDFKPLEQFMISEKAWEQVKEISTKPQLVFAHPTLLQQNPKVSKYYRGISLLSQKQVEELAFSVSDWEKGVRSQAVTNEKAIKIVRLYNSIVSSIIEGHTGWTLDNGYRNIIATMGISLDGTFRNMIGQSAEKAIKNRIRDWVEMKDLVLSKTRKPVKFELNDGITMRYGSEPDIEFTREGQTIVTIEVKGGKDPAGALERLGAMQKSFSETPPGCVNILIAGVVTAEMQARLDQIGTVKVYLLDDISLDESKWNEFIEELFHYTLRLI
;
A
#
# COMPACT_ATOMS: atom_id res chain seq x y z
N MET A 1 -3.51 -4.76 -26.16
CA MET A 1 -2.25 -4.04 -26.40
C MET A 1 -1.53 -3.91 -25.07
N ILE A 2 -0.50 -4.72 -24.80
CA ILE A 2 0.32 -4.55 -23.59
C ILE A 2 1.02 -3.21 -23.75
N ARG A 3 0.77 -2.25 -22.86
CA ARG A 3 1.49 -0.99 -22.86
C ARG A 3 2.91 -1.29 -22.41
N HIS A 4 3.82 -1.40 -23.38
CA HIS A 4 5.23 -1.69 -23.14
C HIS A 4 5.86 -0.73 -22.11
N ASP A 5 5.33 0.49 -22.00
CA ASP A 5 5.77 1.50 -21.03
C ASP A 5 5.46 1.12 -19.58
N ASP A 6 4.28 0.57 -19.28
CA ASP A 6 3.89 0.14 -17.93
C ASP A 6 4.78 -1.04 -17.48
N ALA A 7 5.07 -1.97 -18.39
CA ALA A 7 5.97 -3.09 -18.13
C ALA A 7 7.42 -2.63 -17.92
N LYS A 8 7.91 -1.69 -18.73
CA LYS A 8 9.26 -1.12 -18.61
C LYS A 8 9.42 -0.36 -17.29
N LEU A 9 8.44 0.46 -16.92
CA LEU A 9 8.43 1.19 -15.66
C LEU A 9 8.47 0.24 -14.46
N ARG A 10 7.66 -0.84 -14.49
CA ARG A 10 7.67 -1.89 -13.48
C ARG A 10 9.04 -2.56 -13.37
N SER A 11 9.63 -2.97 -14.50
CA SER A 11 10.94 -3.61 -14.52
C SER A 11 12.05 -2.70 -13.97
N MET A 12 12.04 -1.41 -14.33
CA MET A 12 13.00 -0.43 -13.80
C MET A 12 12.83 -0.24 -12.29
N PHE A 13 11.59 -0.05 -11.81
CA PHE A 13 11.30 0.08 -10.38
C PHE A 13 11.76 -1.13 -9.57
N LEU A 14 11.45 -2.35 -10.04
CA LEU A 14 11.86 -3.58 -9.37
C LEU A 14 13.39 -3.73 -9.36
N SER A 15 14.04 -3.49 -10.50
CA SER A 15 15.50 -3.59 -10.62
C SER A 15 16.22 -2.59 -9.72
N GLU A 16 15.74 -1.35 -9.64
CA GLU A 16 16.31 -0.32 -8.75
C GLU A 16 16.10 -0.71 -7.28
N SER A 17 14.89 -1.16 -6.93
CA SER A 17 14.55 -1.51 -5.54
C SER A 17 15.34 -2.71 -5.04
N ILE A 18 15.53 -3.75 -5.87
CA ILE A 18 16.37 -4.90 -5.55
C ILE A 18 17.85 -4.48 -5.50
N GLY A 19 18.28 -3.60 -6.41
CA GLY A 19 19.65 -3.10 -6.46
C GLY A 19 20.11 -2.35 -5.21
N ARG A 20 19.18 -1.86 -4.37
CA ARG A 20 19.51 -1.21 -3.08
C ARG A 20 20.03 -2.19 -2.02
N ARG A 21 19.80 -3.51 -2.18
CA ARG A 21 20.36 -4.57 -1.32
C ARG A 21 20.16 -4.34 0.19
N GLU A 22 19.01 -3.76 0.57
CA GLU A 22 18.68 -3.50 1.98
C GLU A 22 18.63 -4.80 2.81
N ASP A 23 18.34 -5.93 2.17
CA ASP A 23 18.39 -7.26 2.77
C ASP A 23 19.81 -7.66 3.18
N GLU A 24 20.81 -7.44 2.32
CA GLU A 24 22.23 -7.70 2.61
C GLU A 24 22.73 -6.77 3.73
N GLU A 25 22.36 -5.49 3.70
CA GLU A 25 22.72 -4.53 4.76
C GLU A 25 22.21 -4.96 6.14
N LEU A 26 20.96 -5.45 6.22
CA LEU A 26 20.37 -5.93 7.47
C LEU A 26 21.01 -7.24 7.93
N GLU A 27 21.31 -8.13 7.01
CA GLU A 27 21.99 -9.39 7.30
C GLU A 27 23.40 -9.14 7.86
N ASP A 28 24.19 -8.26 7.21
CA ASP A 28 25.53 -7.91 7.65
C ASP A 28 25.52 -7.22 9.02
N TRP A 29 24.49 -6.41 9.29
CA TRP A 29 24.26 -5.85 10.62
C TRP A 29 24.01 -6.94 11.66
N ILE A 30 23.17 -7.95 11.36
CA ILE A 30 22.91 -9.09 12.25
C ILE A 30 24.18 -9.92 12.47
N LYS A 31 24.96 -10.20 11.42
CA LYS A 31 26.23 -10.95 11.51
C LYS A 31 27.27 -10.26 12.37
N SER A 32 27.35 -8.93 12.25
CA SER A 32 28.32 -8.08 12.94
C SER A 32 27.88 -7.72 14.35
N ASN A 33 26.62 -8.00 14.71
CA ASN A 33 26.12 -7.76 16.05
C ASN A 33 26.84 -8.69 17.05
N SER A 34 27.54 -8.08 17.99
CA SER A 34 28.32 -8.79 19.03
C SER A 34 27.53 -9.01 20.32
N SER A 35 26.23 -8.73 20.35
CA SER A 35 25.43 -8.94 21.55
C SER A 35 25.41 -10.43 21.88
N GLU A 36 25.57 -10.75 23.15
CA GLU A 36 25.31 -12.10 23.65
C GLU A 36 23.80 -12.29 23.66
N LEU A 37 23.30 -13.20 22.81
CA LEU A 37 21.88 -13.48 22.66
C LEU A 37 21.58 -14.82 23.33
N ASP A 38 20.82 -14.77 24.41
CA ASP A 38 20.33 -15.97 25.07
C ASP A 38 18.96 -16.35 24.51
N PHE A 39 18.92 -17.43 23.73
CA PHE A 39 17.69 -17.97 23.17
C PHE A 39 16.94 -18.90 24.13
N LYS A 40 17.51 -19.27 25.28
CA LYS A 40 16.86 -20.18 26.23
C LYS A 40 16.02 -19.38 27.24
N PRO A 41 14.86 -19.90 27.67
CA PRO A 41 14.19 -21.10 27.15
C PRO A 41 13.59 -20.87 25.75
N LEU A 42 13.73 -21.83 24.84
CA LEU A 42 13.33 -21.68 23.43
C LEU A 42 11.83 -21.40 23.28
N GLU A 43 11.02 -21.96 24.17
CA GLU A 43 9.57 -21.85 24.20
C GLU A 43 9.11 -20.40 24.42
N GLN A 44 9.91 -19.60 25.13
CA GLN A 44 9.63 -18.17 25.34
C GLN A 44 9.60 -17.43 24.00
N PHE A 45 10.42 -17.86 23.05
CA PHE A 45 10.53 -17.25 21.72
C PHE A 45 9.80 -18.04 20.64
N MET A 46 8.99 -19.05 20.99
CA MET A 46 8.31 -19.95 20.04
C MET A 46 9.27 -20.60 19.03
N ILE A 47 10.47 -20.92 19.50
CA ILE A 47 11.43 -21.72 18.73
C ILE A 47 11.22 -23.17 19.12
N SER A 48 11.02 -24.05 18.15
CA SER A 48 10.93 -25.48 18.44
C SER A 48 12.31 -26.10 18.63
N GLU A 49 12.41 -27.08 19.53
CA GLU A 49 13.66 -27.82 19.74
C GLU A 49 14.11 -28.52 18.44
N LYS A 50 13.19 -29.07 17.65
CA LYS A 50 13.53 -29.72 16.37
C LYS A 50 14.14 -28.73 15.36
N ALA A 51 13.56 -27.54 15.19
CA ALA A 51 14.13 -26.53 14.30
C ALA A 51 15.48 -26.02 14.82
N TRP A 52 15.60 -25.85 16.13
CA TRP A 52 16.85 -25.46 16.77
C TRP A 52 17.98 -26.46 16.53
N GLU A 53 17.73 -27.76 16.71
CA GLU A 53 18.71 -28.80 16.44
C GLU A 53 19.16 -28.80 14.97
N GLN A 54 18.24 -28.70 14.01
CA GLN A 54 18.59 -28.63 12.59
C GLN A 54 19.48 -27.42 12.26
N VAL A 55 19.20 -26.25 12.84
CA VAL A 55 20.02 -25.04 12.64
C VAL A 55 21.44 -25.24 13.20
N LYS A 56 21.57 -25.94 14.34
CA LYS A 56 22.89 -26.29 14.89
C LYS A 56 23.64 -27.28 14.01
N GLU A 57 22.96 -28.29 13.47
CA GLU A 57 23.58 -29.30 12.59
C GLU A 57 24.23 -28.67 11.35
N ILE A 58 23.58 -27.66 10.75
CA ILE A 58 24.13 -26.93 9.60
C ILE A 58 25.16 -25.84 9.98
N SER A 59 25.62 -25.80 11.23
CA SER A 59 26.65 -24.88 11.74
C SER A 59 26.35 -23.39 11.48
N THR A 60 25.07 -23.01 11.45
CA THR A 60 24.63 -21.63 11.23
C THR A 60 24.44 -20.90 12.55
N LYS A 61 24.83 -19.62 12.61
CA LYS A 61 24.57 -18.77 13.78
C LYS A 61 23.05 -18.63 14.00
N PRO A 62 22.49 -18.95 15.19
CA PRO A 62 21.05 -18.90 15.42
C PRO A 62 20.40 -17.55 15.10
N GLN A 63 21.08 -16.43 15.34
CA GLN A 63 20.54 -15.11 15.04
C GLN A 63 20.33 -14.83 13.54
N LEU A 64 20.90 -15.62 12.64
CA LEU A 64 20.61 -15.49 11.20
C LEU A 64 19.30 -16.16 10.81
N VAL A 65 18.72 -16.95 11.71
CA VAL A 65 17.51 -17.76 11.45
C VAL A 65 16.37 -17.33 12.35
N PHE A 66 16.62 -17.25 13.66
CA PHE A 66 15.63 -16.91 14.67
C PHE A 66 15.75 -15.46 15.11
N ALA A 67 14.61 -14.78 15.15
CA ALA A 67 14.49 -13.44 15.69
C ALA A 67 14.73 -13.44 17.20
N HIS A 68 15.31 -12.34 17.70
CA HIS A 68 15.54 -12.13 19.12
C HIS A 68 15.09 -10.71 19.54
N PRO A 69 14.46 -10.52 20.72
CA PRO A 69 13.95 -9.22 21.13
C PRO A 69 15.02 -8.13 21.15
N THR A 70 16.20 -8.44 21.70
CA THR A 70 17.37 -7.53 21.74
C THR A 70 17.72 -6.96 20.36
N LEU A 71 17.68 -7.77 19.30
CA LEU A 71 18.01 -7.32 17.95
C LEU A 71 16.97 -6.34 17.40
N LEU A 72 15.68 -6.62 17.61
CA LEU A 72 14.60 -5.72 17.22
C LEU A 72 14.65 -4.40 18.00
N GLN A 73 15.03 -4.43 19.27
CA GLN A 73 15.14 -3.23 20.09
C GLN A 73 16.34 -2.35 19.69
N GLN A 74 17.45 -2.97 19.32
CA GLN A 74 18.65 -2.27 18.85
C GLN A 74 18.49 -1.70 17.44
N ASN A 75 17.90 -2.47 16.53
CA ASN A 75 17.64 -2.05 15.17
C ASN A 75 16.27 -2.59 14.69
N PRO A 76 15.18 -1.82 14.84
CA PRO A 76 13.84 -2.27 14.45
C PRO A 76 13.72 -2.68 12.98
N LYS A 77 14.60 -2.18 12.11
CA LYS A 77 14.60 -2.53 10.68
C LYS A 77 14.88 -4.01 10.42
N VAL A 78 15.56 -4.72 11.33
CA VAL A 78 15.80 -6.17 11.19
C VAL A 78 14.49 -6.98 11.21
N SER A 79 13.37 -6.38 11.62
CA SER A 79 12.04 -6.94 11.41
C SER A 79 11.82 -7.33 9.94
N LYS A 80 12.30 -6.54 8.98
CA LYS A 80 12.19 -6.82 7.55
C LYS A 80 12.91 -8.11 7.14
N TYR A 81 14.08 -8.38 7.72
CA TYR A 81 14.86 -9.59 7.50
C TYR A 81 14.11 -10.83 8.03
N TYR A 82 13.73 -10.83 9.31
CA TYR A 82 13.03 -11.97 9.91
C TYR A 82 11.62 -12.20 9.35
N ARG A 83 10.93 -11.12 8.98
CA ARG A 83 9.66 -11.19 8.24
C ARG A 83 9.87 -11.84 6.87
N GLY A 84 10.96 -11.53 6.19
CA GLY A 84 11.36 -12.17 4.93
C GLY A 84 11.63 -13.66 5.08
N ILE A 85 12.41 -14.08 6.08
CA ILE A 85 12.67 -15.50 6.35
C ILE A 85 11.37 -16.26 6.63
N SER A 86 10.44 -15.64 7.37
CA SER A 86 9.14 -16.22 7.73
C SER A 86 8.09 -16.14 6.60
N LEU A 87 8.43 -15.64 5.41
CA LEU A 87 7.52 -15.52 4.26
C LEU A 87 6.28 -14.63 4.49
N LEU A 88 6.30 -13.75 5.49
CA LEU A 88 5.15 -12.91 5.82
C LEU A 88 5.18 -11.56 5.10
N SER A 89 4.03 -11.10 4.61
CA SER A 89 3.85 -9.69 4.22
C SER A 89 3.64 -8.80 5.44
N GLN A 90 3.86 -7.48 5.31
CA GLN A 90 3.55 -6.53 6.39
C GLN A 90 2.07 -6.60 6.82
N LYS A 91 1.14 -6.81 5.87
CA LYS A 91 -0.29 -6.95 6.14
C LYS A 91 -0.60 -8.18 7.00
N GLN A 92 -0.01 -9.33 6.67
CA GLN A 92 -0.17 -10.55 7.47
C GLN A 92 0.39 -10.38 8.88
N VAL A 93 1.51 -9.69 9.04
CA VAL A 93 2.06 -9.37 10.38
C VAL A 93 1.11 -8.46 11.16
N GLU A 94 0.50 -7.48 10.50
CA GLU A 94 -0.46 -6.58 11.14
C GLU A 94 -1.73 -7.30 11.59
N GLU A 95 -2.27 -8.18 10.76
CA GLU A 95 -3.44 -9.03 11.08
C GLU A 95 -3.17 -9.98 12.25
N LEU A 96 -1.98 -10.57 12.32
CA LEU A 96 -1.61 -11.55 13.34
C LEU A 96 -1.06 -10.89 14.63
N ALA A 97 -0.56 -9.66 14.55
CA ALA A 97 0.05 -8.97 15.68
C ALA A 97 -0.25 -7.46 15.70
N PHE A 98 0.55 -6.67 14.99
CA PHE A 98 0.42 -5.21 14.85
C PHE A 98 1.34 -4.72 13.71
N SER A 99 1.11 -3.50 13.23
CA SER A 99 1.89 -2.95 12.13
C SER A 99 3.36 -2.73 12.49
N VAL A 100 4.26 -3.26 11.66
CA VAL A 100 5.72 -3.07 11.73
C VAL A 100 6.25 -2.10 10.66
N SER A 101 5.37 -1.48 9.88
CA SER A 101 5.74 -0.58 8.76
C SER A 101 6.73 0.52 9.20
N ASP A 102 6.46 1.15 10.34
CA ASP A 102 7.28 2.25 10.85
C ASP A 102 8.66 1.78 11.31
N TRP A 103 8.75 0.57 11.86
CA TRP A 103 10.02 -0.06 12.24
C TRP A 103 10.89 -0.30 11.02
N GLU A 104 10.31 -0.89 9.97
CA GLU A 104 11.02 -1.22 8.73
C GLU A 104 11.43 0.04 7.94
N LYS A 105 10.67 1.13 8.05
CA LYS A 105 11.02 2.46 7.49
C LYS A 105 12.08 3.20 8.32
N GLY A 106 12.41 2.72 9.52
CA GLY A 106 13.34 3.39 10.44
C GLY A 106 12.80 4.68 11.04
N VAL A 107 11.48 4.78 11.20
CA VAL A 107 10.83 5.94 11.83
C VAL A 107 11.18 5.93 13.33
N ARG A 108 12.06 6.85 13.74
CA ARG A 108 12.68 6.88 15.09
C ARG A 108 11.73 7.15 16.25
N SER A 109 10.49 7.58 15.99
CA SER A 109 9.54 8.01 17.03
C SER A 109 8.90 6.86 17.81
N GLN A 110 9.06 5.61 17.39
CA GLN A 110 8.53 4.45 18.10
C GLN A 110 9.66 3.56 18.63
N ALA A 111 10.02 3.75 19.89
CA ALA A 111 10.85 2.78 20.59
C ALA A 111 10.14 1.42 20.63
N VAL A 112 10.87 0.36 20.28
CA VAL A 112 10.34 -1.01 20.36
C VAL A 112 10.32 -1.44 21.82
N THR A 113 9.13 -1.49 22.41
CA THR A 113 8.97 -2.02 23.77
C THR A 113 9.30 -3.51 23.78
N ASN A 114 9.77 -4.01 24.93
CA ASN A 114 10.09 -5.43 25.07
C ASN A 114 8.87 -6.33 24.77
N GLU A 115 7.68 -5.92 25.21
CA GLU A 115 6.43 -6.64 24.94
C GLU A 115 6.15 -6.75 23.43
N LYS A 116 6.28 -5.62 22.69
CA LYS A 116 6.13 -5.61 21.23
C LYS A 116 7.19 -6.48 20.56
N ALA A 117 8.45 -6.39 20.99
CA ALA A 117 9.54 -7.20 20.45
C ALA A 117 9.26 -8.70 20.64
N ILE A 118 8.89 -9.14 21.85
CA ILE A 118 8.57 -10.53 22.16
C ILE A 118 7.42 -11.03 21.29
N LYS A 119 6.33 -10.26 21.16
CA LYS A 119 5.17 -10.67 20.35
C LYS A 119 5.55 -10.92 18.89
N ILE A 120 6.34 -10.04 18.29
CA ILE A 120 6.80 -10.17 16.90
C ILE A 120 7.82 -11.30 16.73
N VAL A 121 8.76 -11.44 17.67
CA VAL A 121 9.74 -12.54 17.69
C VAL A 121 9.02 -13.89 17.72
N ARG A 122 8.03 -14.05 18.60
CA ARG A 122 7.25 -15.28 18.72
C ARG A 122 6.49 -15.59 17.43
N LEU A 123 5.91 -14.57 16.78
CA LEU A 123 5.26 -14.74 15.49
C LEU A 123 6.25 -15.25 14.44
N TYR A 124 7.36 -14.54 14.22
CA TYR A 124 8.35 -14.92 13.21
C TYR A 124 8.93 -16.31 13.47
N ASN A 125 9.39 -16.57 14.69
CA ASN A 125 10.03 -17.82 15.04
C ASN A 125 9.08 -19.01 14.97
N SER A 126 7.80 -18.85 15.27
CA SER A 126 6.82 -19.93 15.13
C SER A 126 6.67 -20.38 13.66
N ILE A 127 6.66 -19.43 12.72
CA ILE A 127 6.57 -19.70 11.29
C ILE A 127 7.90 -20.26 10.76
N VAL A 128 9.03 -19.66 11.13
CA VAL A 128 10.36 -20.16 10.74
C VAL A 128 10.59 -21.59 11.24
N SER A 129 10.24 -21.88 12.49
CA SER A 129 10.33 -23.23 13.05
C SER A 129 9.50 -24.22 12.23
N SER A 130 8.27 -23.84 11.87
CA SER A 130 7.40 -24.68 11.04
C SER A 130 7.97 -24.93 9.64
N ILE A 131 8.57 -23.92 9.01
CA ILE A 131 9.23 -24.04 7.70
C ILE A 131 10.41 -25.03 7.77
N ILE A 132 11.27 -24.88 8.77
CA ILE A 132 12.44 -25.73 8.97
C ILE A 132 12.00 -27.18 9.22
N GLU A 133 11.04 -27.39 10.12
CA GLU A 133 10.59 -28.74 10.44
C GLU A 133 9.89 -29.47 9.28
N GLY A 134 9.23 -28.71 8.41
CA GLY A 134 8.53 -29.22 7.23
C GLY A 134 9.46 -29.54 6.06
N HIS A 135 10.75 -29.18 6.13
CA HIS A 135 11.70 -29.37 5.05
C HIS A 135 12.96 -30.09 5.51
N THR A 136 13.12 -31.35 5.10
CA THR A 136 14.36 -32.08 5.32
C THR A 136 15.52 -31.43 4.55
N GLY A 137 16.62 -31.14 5.23
CA GLY A 137 17.80 -30.51 4.62
C GLY A 137 17.68 -29.00 4.44
N TRP A 138 16.89 -28.31 5.27
CA TRP A 138 16.85 -26.85 5.29
C TRP A 138 18.23 -26.25 5.50
N THR A 139 18.53 -25.19 4.74
CA THR A 139 19.78 -24.42 4.81
C THR A 139 19.48 -22.93 4.93
N LEU A 140 20.47 -22.15 5.35
CA LEU A 140 20.36 -20.69 5.37
C LEU A 140 20.09 -20.10 3.97
N ASP A 141 20.58 -20.73 2.90
CA ASP A 141 20.25 -20.36 1.51
C ASP A 141 18.75 -20.47 1.21
N ASN A 142 18.07 -21.50 1.75
CA ASN A 142 16.62 -21.59 1.66
C ASN A 142 15.95 -20.39 2.37
N GLY A 143 16.48 -19.97 3.52
CA GLY A 143 16.05 -18.76 4.22
C GLY A 143 16.21 -17.49 3.38
N TYR A 144 17.34 -17.30 2.70
CA TYR A 144 17.54 -16.14 1.81
C TYR A 144 16.59 -16.14 0.62
N ARG A 145 16.30 -17.31 0.04
CA ARG A 145 15.30 -17.42 -1.04
C ARG A 145 13.91 -17.00 -0.55
N ASN A 146 13.57 -17.28 0.70
CA ASN A 146 12.32 -16.78 1.29
C ASN A 146 12.30 -15.25 1.34
N ILE A 147 13.39 -14.62 1.78
CA ILE A 147 13.51 -13.15 1.81
C ILE A 147 13.28 -12.57 0.40
N ILE A 148 13.94 -13.11 -0.62
CA ILE A 148 13.79 -12.65 -2.01
C ILE A 148 12.34 -12.81 -2.50
N ALA A 149 11.69 -13.94 -2.20
CA ALA A 149 10.29 -14.17 -2.56
C ALA A 149 9.35 -13.15 -1.90
N THR A 150 9.52 -12.91 -0.60
CA THR A 150 8.74 -11.92 0.16
C THR A 150 8.99 -10.49 -0.30
N MET A 151 10.23 -10.16 -0.66
CA MET A 151 10.58 -8.87 -1.26
C MET A 151 9.85 -8.68 -2.59
N GLY A 152 9.84 -9.69 -3.46
CA GLY A 152 9.11 -9.64 -4.73
C GLY A 152 7.63 -9.30 -4.55
N ILE A 153 6.95 -9.96 -3.60
CA ILE A 153 5.54 -9.69 -3.25
C ILE A 153 5.37 -8.25 -2.74
N SER A 154 6.26 -7.81 -1.84
CA SER A 154 6.19 -6.49 -1.20
C SER A 154 6.43 -5.36 -2.20
N LEU A 155 7.41 -5.54 -3.10
CA LEU A 155 7.73 -4.58 -4.14
C LEU A 155 6.61 -4.48 -5.17
N ASP A 156 5.99 -5.60 -5.54
CA ASP A 156 4.85 -5.58 -6.45
C ASP A 156 3.66 -4.81 -5.87
N GLY A 157 3.34 -5.03 -4.59
CA GLY A 157 2.33 -4.25 -3.88
C GLY A 157 2.66 -2.75 -3.83
N THR A 158 3.93 -2.42 -3.57
CA THR A 158 4.41 -1.03 -3.56
C THR A 158 4.24 -0.35 -4.93
N PHE A 159 4.60 -1.05 -6.00
CA PHE A 159 4.46 -0.55 -7.37
C PHE A 159 2.99 -0.27 -7.72
N ARG A 160 2.08 -1.20 -7.42
CA ARG A 160 0.63 -1.02 -7.66
C ARG A 160 0.08 0.21 -6.93
N ASN A 161 0.48 0.41 -5.67
CA ASN A 161 0.08 1.58 -4.89
C ASN A 161 0.62 2.88 -5.49
N MET A 162 1.89 2.88 -5.94
CA MET A 162 2.50 4.04 -6.59
C MET A 162 1.75 4.44 -7.87
N ILE A 163 1.39 3.47 -8.71
CA ILE A 163 0.61 3.72 -9.93
C ILE A 163 -0.77 4.31 -9.57
N GLY A 164 -1.44 3.76 -8.57
CA GLY A 164 -2.71 4.29 -8.07
C GLY A 164 -2.61 5.76 -7.62
N GLN A 165 -1.64 6.06 -6.75
CA GLN A 165 -1.40 7.42 -6.24
C GLN A 165 -1.00 8.40 -7.35
N SER A 166 -0.22 7.94 -8.34
CA SER A 166 0.16 8.78 -9.48
C SER A 166 -1.05 9.14 -10.34
N ALA A 167 -1.96 8.20 -10.58
CA ALA A 167 -3.20 8.45 -11.31
C ALA A 167 -4.12 9.43 -10.57
N GLU A 168 -4.35 9.19 -9.29
CA GLU A 168 -5.12 10.07 -8.40
C GLU A 168 -4.55 11.51 -8.42
N LYS A 169 -3.23 11.64 -8.23
CA LYS A 169 -2.54 12.94 -8.25
C LYS A 169 -2.65 13.64 -9.60
N ALA A 170 -2.58 12.91 -10.71
CA ALA A 170 -2.71 13.48 -12.05
C ALA A 170 -4.09 14.10 -12.25
N ILE A 171 -5.16 13.39 -11.88
CA ILE A 171 -6.54 13.90 -11.94
C ILE A 171 -6.74 15.09 -11.02
N LYS A 172 -6.30 15.00 -9.75
CA LYS A 172 -6.37 16.11 -8.78
C LYS A 172 -5.72 17.38 -9.35
N ASN A 173 -4.52 17.25 -9.91
CA ASN A 173 -3.80 18.35 -10.53
C ASN A 173 -4.54 18.92 -11.75
N ARG A 174 -5.05 18.07 -12.65
CA ARG A 174 -5.73 18.51 -13.86
C ARG A 174 -7.02 19.29 -13.56
N ILE A 175 -7.80 18.84 -12.57
CA ILE A 175 -8.99 19.57 -12.08
C ILE A 175 -8.58 20.90 -11.46
N ARG A 176 -7.52 20.92 -10.62
CA ARG A 176 -6.98 22.16 -10.04
C ARG A 176 -6.58 23.15 -11.14
N ASP A 177 -5.78 22.69 -12.10
CA ASP A 177 -5.25 23.55 -13.16
C ASP A 177 -6.40 24.13 -13.99
N TRP A 178 -7.47 23.36 -14.20
CA TRP A 178 -8.68 23.86 -14.86
C TRP A 178 -9.42 24.94 -14.04
N VAL A 179 -9.66 24.75 -12.73
CA VAL A 179 -10.35 25.77 -11.92
C VAL A 179 -9.51 27.04 -11.73
N GLU A 180 -8.17 26.90 -11.67
CA GLU A 180 -7.24 28.02 -11.64
C GLU A 180 -7.24 28.76 -13.00
N MET A 181 -7.22 28.04 -14.13
CA MET A 181 -7.29 28.63 -15.48
C MET A 181 -8.62 29.35 -15.76
N LYS A 182 -9.72 28.90 -15.16
CA LYS A 182 -11.05 29.51 -15.30
C LYS A 182 -11.31 30.67 -14.32
N ASP A 183 -10.30 31.07 -13.55
CA ASP A 183 -10.42 32.13 -12.52
C ASP A 183 -11.56 31.86 -11.51
N LEU A 184 -11.80 30.60 -11.18
CA LEU A 184 -12.87 30.19 -10.27
C LEU A 184 -12.45 30.16 -8.80
N VAL A 185 -11.14 30.23 -8.52
CA VAL A 185 -10.58 30.09 -7.17
C VAL A 185 -10.56 31.43 -6.43
N LEU A 186 -11.32 31.53 -5.35
CA LEU A 186 -11.35 32.70 -4.46
C LEU A 186 -10.25 32.65 -3.40
N SER A 187 -9.99 31.47 -2.84
CA SER A 187 -8.90 31.28 -1.87
C SER A 187 -8.46 29.81 -1.78
N LYS A 188 -7.25 29.59 -1.24
CA LYS A 188 -6.61 28.27 -1.17
C LYS A 188 -5.98 28.04 0.20
N THR A 189 -6.32 26.91 0.81
CA THR A 189 -5.67 26.40 2.02
C THR A 189 -4.83 25.18 1.65
N ARG A 190 -3.62 25.08 2.19
CA ARG A 190 -2.68 23.99 1.86
C ARG A 190 -2.83 22.75 2.73
N LYS A 191 -3.33 22.90 3.96
CA LYS A 191 -3.50 21.80 4.92
C LYS A 191 -4.78 22.01 5.75
N PRO A 192 -5.86 21.24 5.49
CA PRO A 192 -6.06 20.35 4.34
C PRO A 192 -6.02 21.12 3.00
N VAL A 193 -5.78 20.42 1.88
CA VAL A 193 -5.84 21.06 0.55
C VAL A 193 -7.31 21.37 0.24
N LYS A 194 -7.65 22.65 0.26
CA LYS A 194 -9.00 23.19 0.10
C LYS A 194 -8.96 24.40 -0.83
N PHE A 195 -9.93 24.49 -1.73
CA PHE A 195 -10.15 25.62 -2.62
C PHE A 195 -11.56 26.14 -2.39
N GLU A 196 -11.67 27.41 -2.02
CA GLU A 196 -12.96 28.11 -2.08
C GLU A 196 -13.15 28.56 -3.52
N LEU A 197 -14.24 28.14 -4.13
CA LEU A 197 -14.63 28.48 -5.49
C LEU A 197 -15.80 29.49 -5.45
N ASN A 198 -16.15 30.03 -6.61
CA ASN A 198 -17.34 30.85 -6.79
C ASN A 198 -18.63 30.11 -6.34
N ASP A 199 -19.72 30.87 -6.13
CA ASP A 199 -21.06 30.35 -5.78
C ASP A 199 -21.12 29.50 -4.50
N GLY A 200 -20.26 29.83 -3.53
CA GLY A 200 -20.22 29.16 -2.22
C GLY A 200 -19.80 27.69 -2.28
N ILE A 201 -19.12 27.28 -3.37
CA ILE A 201 -18.59 25.94 -3.52
C ILE A 201 -17.22 25.84 -2.89
N THR A 202 -16.98 24.77 -2.14
CA THR A 202 -15.66 24.35 -1.71
C THR A 202 -15.28 23.09 -2.47
N MET A 203 -14.08 23.06 -3.05
CA MET A 203 -13.41 21.81 -3.48
C MET A 203 -12.37 21.40 -2.43
N ARG A 204 -12.37 20.13 -2.01
CA ARG A 204 -11.43 19.58 -1.02
C ARG A 204 -10.83 18.27 -1.51
N TYR A 205 -9.54 18.06 -1.24
CA TYR A 205 -8.94 16.73 -1.37
C TYR A 205 -9.11 15.94 -0.08
N GLY A 206 -9.59 14.70 -0.20
CA GLY A 206 -9.80 13.77 0.90
C GLY A 206 -8.99 12.49 0.76
N SER A 207 -9.15 11.61 1.75
CA SER A 207 -8.67 10.23 1.70
C SER A 207 -9.73 9.26 1.18
N GLU A 208 -11.00 9.48 1.53
CA GLU A 208 -12.18 8.78 1.05
C GLU A 208 -13.36 9.76 1.19
N PRO A 209 -13.96 10.26 0.09
CA PRO A 209 -13.53 10.16 -1.30
C PRO A 209 -12.27 11.00 -1.61
N ASP A 210 -11.62 10.71 -2.74
CA ASP A 210 -10.40 11.42 -3.18
C ASP A 210 -10.59 12.93 -3.35
N ILE A 211 -11.71 13.34 -3.96
CA ILE A 211 -12.09 14.75 -4.15
C ILE A 211 -13.55 14.92 -3.76
N GLU A 212 -13.85 16.01 -3.06
CA GLU A 212 -15.19 16.37 -2.65
C GLU A 212 -15.50 17.82 -3.02
N PHE A 213 -16.70 18.05 -3.53
CA PHE A 213 -17.28 19.37 -3.69
C PHE A 213 -18.45 19.54 -2.73
N THR A 214 -18.43 20.63 -1.96
CA THR A 214 -19.50 20.98 -1.03
C THR A 214 -20.08 22.35 -1.36
N ARG A 215 -21.39 22.52 -1.14
CA ARG A 215 -22.08 23.82 -1.17
C ARG A 215 -22.74 24.03 0.18
N GLU A 216 -22.46 25.16 0.83
CA GLU A 216 -23.06 25.50 2.13
C GLU A 216 -22.88 24.39 3.20
N GLY A 217 -21.78 23.63 3.11
CA GLY A 217 -21.48 22.52 4.02
C GLY A 217 -22.09 21.17 3.63
N GLN A 218 -22.93 21.09 2.59
CA GLN A 218 -23.47 19.84 2.07
C GLN A 218 -22.63 19.33 0.90
N THR A 219 -22.23 18.06 0.94
CA THR A 219 -21.55 17.39 -0.18
C THR A 219 -22.49 17.18 -1.35
N ILE A 220 -22.10 17.69 -2.51
CA ILE A 220 -22.89 17.64 -3.75
C ILE A 220 -22.28 16.73 -4.81
N VAL A 221 -20.95 16.63 -4.85
CA VAL A 221 -20.22 15.74 -5.76
C VAL A 221 -19.04 15.13 -5.04
N THR A 222 -18.82 13.83 -5.27
CA THR A 222 -17.60 13.14 -4.89
C THR A 222 -16.94 12.50 -6.10
N ILE A 223 -15.62 12.45 -6.09
CA ILE A 223 -14.83 11.80 -7.12
C ILE A 223 -13.90 10.81 -6.44
N GLU A 224 -13.91 9.58 -6.92
CA GLU A 224 -13.01 8.51 -6.50
C GLU A 224 -12.19 8.03 -7.70
N VAL A 225 -10.87 7.93 -7.55
CA VAL A 225 -9.94 7.55 -8.60
C VAL A 225 -9.34 6.18 -8.30
N LYS A 226 -9.58 5.20 -9.19
CA LYS A 226 -9.01 3.86 -9.11
C LYS A 226 -8.13 3.58 -10.32
N GLY A 227 -6.86 3.98 -10.24
CA GLY A 227 -5.92 3.92 -11.38
C GLY A 227 -5.40 2.54 -11.78
N GLY A 228 -5.78 1.46 -11.08
CA GLY A 228 -5.34 0.11 -11.42
C GLY A 228 -5.95 -0.36 -12.75
N LYS A 229 -5.10 -0.84 -13.65
CA LYS A 229 -5.48 -1.27 -15.02
C LYS A 229 -5.68 -2.78 -15.18
N ASP A 230 -5.32 -3.57 -14.17
CA ASP A 230 -5.48 -5.03 -14.22
C ASP A 230 -6.95 -5.44 -14.06
N PRO A 231 -7.56 -6.12 -15.06
CA PRO A 231 -8.94 -6.59 -14.99
C PRO A 231 -9.23 -7.52 -13.80
N ALA A 232 -8.25 -8.33 -13.36
CA ALA A 232 -8.45 -9.28 -12.27
C ALA A 232 -8.76 -8.58 -10.93
N GLY A 233 -8.22 -7.38 -10.74
CA GLY A 233 -8.48 -6.54 -9.56
C GLY A 233 -9.72 -5.63 -9.67
N ALA A 234 -10.52 -5.73 -10.75
CA ALA A 234 -11.64 -4.81 -10.97
C ALA A 234 -12.71 -4.89 -9.87
N LEU A 235 -13.09 -6.10 -9.44
CA LEU A 235 -14.12 -6.28 -8.41
C LEU A 235 -13.66 -5.88 -7.00
N GLU A 236 -12.37 -6.07 -6.69
CA GLU A 236 -11.78 -5.58 -5.44
C GLU A 236 -11.86 -4.05 -5.37
N ARG A 237 -11.52 -3.37 -6.48
CA ARG A 237 -11.61 -1.90 -6.58
C ARG A 237 -13.06 -1.42 -6.54
N LEU A 238 -13.99 -2.16 -7.13
CA LEU A 238 -15.42 -1.88 -7.02
C LEU A 238 -15.88 -1.92 -5.56
N GLY A 239 -15.51 -2.95 -4.80
CA GLY A 239 -15.85 -3.05 -3.38
C GLY A 239 -15.27 -1.90 -2.54
N ALA A 240 -14.02 -1.51 -2.80
CA ALA A 240 -13.40 -0.36 -2.13
C ALA A 240 -14.11 0.97 -2.47
N MET A 241 -14.48 1.16 -3.74
CA MET A 241 -15.26 2.32 -4.18
C MET A 241 -16.64 2.35 -3.52
N GLN A 242 -17.35 1.21 -3.49
CA GLN A 242 -18.67 1.12 -2.88
C GLN A 242 -18.65 1.50 -1.40
N LYS A 243 -17.59 1.09 -0.68
CA LYS A 243 -17.37 1.50 0.71
C LYS A 243 -17.22 3.02 0.82
N SER A 244 -16.36 3.63 -0.01
CA SER A 244 -16.18 5.09 -0.03
C SER A 244 -17.49 5.83 -0.32
N PHE A 245 -18.26 5.37 -1.31
CA PHE A 245 -19.54 6.00 -1.67
C PHE A 245 -20.67 5.73 -0.68
N SER A 246 -20.60 4.66 0.13
CA SER A 246 -21.60 4.40 1.17
C SER A 246 -21.62 5.47 2.27
N GLU A 247 -20.53 6.23 2.41
CA GLU A 247 -20.41 7.35 3.35
C GLU A 247 -20.90 8.68 2.76
N THR A 248 -21.31 8.70 1.49
CA THR A 248 -21.76 9.92 0.81
C THR A 248 -23.23 10.25 1.10
N PRO A 249 -23.58 11.54 1.28
CA PRO A 249 -24.96 11.92 1.56
C PRO A 249 -25.94 11.58 0.43
N PRO A 250 -27.23 11.32 0.73
CA PRO A 250 -28.26 11.16 -0.30
C PRO A 250 -28.34 12.38 -1.22
N GLY A 251 -28.46 12.13 -2.53
CA GLY A 251 -28.51 13.18 -3.55
C GLY A 251 -27.15 13.71 -4.01
N CYS A 252 -26.05 13.21 -3.43
CA CYS A 252 -24.71 13.45 -3.93
C CYS A 252 -24.47 12.69 -5.25
N VAL A 253 -23.85 13.36 -6.22
CA VAL A 253 -23.39 12.70 -7.45
C VAL A 253 -22.02 12.07 -7.19
N ASN A 254 -21.94 10.76 -7.38
CA ASN A 254 -20.70 10.02 -7.19
C ASN A 254 -20.06 9.74 -8.56
N ILE A 255 -18.81 10.14 -8.72
CA ILE A 255 -18.05 9.95 -9.95
C ILE A 255 -16.89 8.99 -9.68
N LEU A 256 -16.84 7.91 -10.44
CA LEU A 256 -15.72 6.97 -10.46
C LEU A 256 -14.87 7.22 -11.70
N ILE A 257 -13.57 7.46 -11.49
CA ILE A 257 -12.56 7.43 -12.54
C ILE A 257 -11.80 6.11 -12.42
N ALA A 258 -12.03 5.19 -13.37
CA ALA A 258 -11.49 3.83 -13.32
C ALA A 258 -10.39 3.59 -14.37
N GLY A 259 -9.30 2.96 -13.97
CA GLY A 259 -8.25 2.52 -14.90
C GLY A 259 -8.68 1.36 -15.80
N VAL A 260 -9.67 0.57 -15.37
CA VAL A 260 -10.30 -0.48 -16.17
C VAL A 260 -11.71 -0.74 -15.64
N VAL A 261 -12.65 -1.03 -16.54
CA VAL A 261 -14.00 -1.49 -16.22
C VAL A 261 -14.26 -2.78 -16.99
N THR A 262 -14.50 -3.88 -16.27
CA THR A 262 -14.87 -5.17 -16.87
C THR A 262 -16.38 -5.26 -17.06
N ALA A 263 -16.85 -6.19 -17.91
CA ALA A 263 -18.29 -6.38 -18.13
C ALA A 263 -19.06 -6.66 -16.82
N GLU A 264 -18.50 -7.49 -15.94
CA GLU A 264 -19.09 -7.77 -14.61
C GLU A 264 -19.10 -6.53 -13.71
N MET A 265 -18.01 -5.73 -13.72
CA MET A 265 -17.97 -4.48 -12.96
C MET A 265 -19.03 -3.50 -13.48
N GLN A 266 -19.18 -3.37 -14.79
CA GLN A 266 -20.22 -2.54 -15.41
C GLN A 266 -21.61 -3.01 -15.00
N ALA A 267 -21.91 -4.31 -15.09
CA ALA A 267 -23.21 -4.85 -14.69
C ALA A 267 -23.57 -4.55 -13.23
N ARG A 268 -22.57 -4.53 -12.33
CA ARG A 268 -22.77 -4.14 -10.93
C ARG A 268 -22.94 -2.63 -10.74
N LEU A 269 -22.21 -1.82 -11.50
CA LEU A 269 -22.35 -0.36 -11.48
C LEU A 269 -23.74 0.07 -11.95
N ASP A 270 -24.26 -0.58 -12.99
CA ASP A 270 -25.60 -0.34 -13.53
C ASP A 270 -26.70 -0.63 -12.48
N GLN A 271 -26.49 -1.61 -11.60
CA GLN A 271 -27.41 -1.91 -10.48
C GLN A 271 -27.38 -0.86 -9.37
N ILE A 272 -26.25 -0.18 -9.18
CA ILE A 272 -26.10 0.89 -8.16
C ILE A 272 -26.81 2.16 -8.66
N GLY A 273 -26.82 2.41 -9.97
CA GLY A 273 -27.62 3.44 -10.63
C GLY A 273 -27.27 4.91 -10.32
N THR A 274 -26.35 5.16 -9.39
CA THR A 274 -26.01 6.49 -8.86
C THR A 274 -24.55 6.91 -9.10
N VAL A 275 -23.79 6.12 -9.86
CA VAL A 275 -22.37 6.35 -10.09
C VAL A 275 -22.10 6.65 -11.56
N LYS A 276 -21.51 7.81 -11.84
CA LYS A 276 -20.97 8.17 -13.15
C LYS A 276 -19.59 7.59 -13.30
N VAL A 277 -19.26 7.02 -14.46
CA VAL A 277 -18.02 6.27 -14.66
C VAL A 277 -17.26 6.83 -15.85
N TYR A 278 -15.99 7.18 -15.64
CA TYR A 278 -15.06 7.59 -16.70
C TYR A 278 -13.85 6.68 -16.68
N LEU A 279 -13.33 6.37 -17.87
CA LEU A 279 -12.06 5.66 -17.98
C LEU A 279 -10.92 6.65 -17.82
N LEU A 280 -9.97 6.31 -16.95
CA LEU A 280 -8.81 7.14 -16.65
C LEU A 280 -8.02 7.48 -17.92
N ASP A 281 -7.83 6.51 -18.80
CA ASP A 281 -7.05 6.70 -20.02
C ASP A 281 -7.76 7.64 -21.00
N ASP A 282 -9.09 7.55 -21.11
CA ASP A 282 -9.88 8.43 -21.97
C ASP A 282 -9.71 9.87 -21.51
N ILE A 283 -9.96 10.16 -20.24
CA ILE A 283 -9.87 11.54 -19.72
C ILE A 283 -8.43 12.03 -19.52
N SER A 284 -7.43 11.14 -19.63
CA SER A 284 -6.01 11.52 -19.54
C SER A 284 -5.39 11.79 -20.90
N LEU A 285 -5.79 11.06 -21.94
CA LEU A 285 -5.15 11.07 -23.26
C LEU A 285 -5.99 11.81 -24.32
N ASP A 286 -7.29 11.97 -24.11
CA ASP A 286 -8.20 12.62 -25.06
C ASP A 286 -8.76 13.91 -24.44
N GLU A 287 -8.39 15.06 -25.01
CA GLU A 287 -8.88 16.38 -24.57
C GLU A 287 -10.39 16.53 -24.75
N SER A 288 -11.00 15.87 -25.75
CA SER A 288 -12.46 15.90 -25.93
C SER A 288 -13.15 15.20 -24.76
N LYS A 289 -12.66 14.02 -24.37
CA LYS A 289 -13.19 13.26 -23.23
C LYS A 289 -12.96 13.97 -21.91
N TRP A 290 -11.82 14.64 -21.76
CA TRP A 290 -11.56 15.50 -20.62
C TRP A 290 -12.55 16.66 -20.54
N ASN A 291 -12.83 17.34 -21.65
CA ASN A 291 -13.79 18.45 -21.69
C ASN A 291 -15.20 17.97 -21.36
N GLU A 292 -15.65 16.83 -21.92
CA GLU A 292 -16.93 16.21 -21.57
C GLU A 292 -17.03 15.94 -20.05
N PHE A 293 -16.00 15.33 -19.46
CA PHE A 293 -15.93 15.06 -18.03
C PHE A 293 -16.01 16.34 -17.18
N ILE A 294 -15.24 17.36 -17.54
CA ILE A 294 -15.18 18.62 -16.79
C ILE A 294 -16.47 19.41 -16.90
N GLU A 295 -17.06 19.49 -18.09
CA GLU A 295 -18.36 20.13 -18.29
C GLU A 295 -19.43 19.46 -17.44
N GLU A 296 -19.49 18.12 -17.43
CA GLU A 296 -20.43 17.38 -16.59
C GLU A 296 -20.15 17.57 -15.09
N LEU A 297 -18.89 17.56 -14.65
CA LEU A 297 -18.50 17.84 -13.26
C LEU A 297 -18.97 19.24 -12.81
N PHE A 298 -18.78 20.25 -13.64
CA PHE A 298 -19.13 21.64 -13.29
C PHE A 298 -20.59 22.00 -13.53
N HIS A 299 -21.31 21.20 -14.34
CA HIS A 299 -22.77 21.20 -14.38
C HIS A 299 -23.35 20.82 -13.00
N TYR A 300 -22.83 19.75 -12.38
CA TYR A 300 -23.29 19.32 -11.06
C TYR A 300 -22.87 20.24 -9.92
N THR A 301 -21.69 20.87 -10.01
CA THR A 301 -21.16 21.71 -8.93
C THR A 301 -21.58 23.18 -9.06
N LEU A 302 -21.08 23.88 -10.08
CA LEU A 302 -21.27 25.32 -10.25
C LEU A 302 -22.52 25.67 -11.06
N ARG A 303 -23.24 24.70 -11.64
CA ARG A 303 -24.30 24.94 -12.64
C ARG A 303 -23.82 25.86 -13.77
N LEU A 304 -22.51 25.83 -14.03
CA LEU A 304 -21.93 26.48 -15.19
C LEU A 304 -22.23 25.55 -16.36
N ILE A 305 -23.16 26.00 -17.21
CA ILE A 305 -23.70 25.33 -18.41
C ILE A 305 -24.95 24.47 -18.11
#